data_AF-A0A9X2IB85-F1
#
_entry.id   AF-A0A9X2IB85-F1
#
_cell.length_a   1.000
_cell.length_b   1.000
_cell.length_c   1.000
_cell.angle_alpha   90.00
_cell.angle_beta   90.00
_cell.angle_gamma   90.00
#
_symmetry.space_group_name_H-M   'P 1'
#
loop_
_entity.id
_entity.type
_entity.pdbx_description
1 polymer ?
#
loop_
_entity_poly.entity_id
_entity_poly.type
_entity_poly.pdbx_seq_one_letter_code
_entity_poly.pdbx_strand_id
1 'polypeptide(L)' 'MKKLGFIVLAILALSACSSRYSSNGENIYLKSRNGVKLEVPPPLTSSNISTFYDLPPQTQSAQVSIAPPVEVITT' A
#
# COMPACT_ATOMS: atom_id res chain seq x y z
N MET A 1 -13.39 36.90 17.73
CA MET A 1 -12.18 36.08 17.87
C MET A 1 -12.46 34.66 18.37
N LYS A 2 -13.17 34.46 19.49
CA LYS A 2 -13.38 33.11 20.09
C LYS A 2 -14.12 32.10 19.18
N LYS A 3 -15.16 32.54 18.45
CA LYS A 3 -15.95 31.66 17.55
C LYS A 3 -15.14 31.08 16.39
N LEU A 4 -14.16 31.83 15.89
CA LEU A 4 -13.31 31.37 14.78
C LEU A 4 -12.39 30.22 15.24
N GLY A 5 -11.88 30.29 16.46
CA GLY A 5 -11.05 29.23 17.05
C GLY A 5 -11.81 27.90 17.18
N PHE A 6 -13.08 27.94 17.58
CA PHE A 6 -13.91 26.73 17.64
C PHE A 6 -14.16 26.09 16.27
N ILE A 7 -14.34 26.92 15.23
CA ILE A 7 -14.51 26.42 13.86
C ILE A 7 -13.23 25.72 13.37
N VAL A 8 -12.07 26.34 13.60
CA VAL A 8 -10.77 25.75 13.22
C VAL A 8 -10.53 24.44 13.98
N LEU A 9 -10.82 24.41 15.29
CA LEU A 9 -10.67 23.20 16.10
C LEU A 9 -11.59 22.07 15.64
N ALA A 10 -12.84 22.39 15.28
CA ALA A 10 -13.78 21.41 14.76
C ALA A 10 -13.31 20.81 13.43
N ILE A 11 -12.79 21.65 12.51
CA ILE A 11 -12.25 21.18 11.22
C ILE A 11 -11.05 20.24 11.43
N LEU A 12 -10.14 20.57 12.34
CA LEU A 12 -9.00 19.70 12.67
C LEU A 12 -9.43 18.39 13.36
N ALA A 13 -10.46 18.43 14.21
CA ALA A 13 -10.98 17.23 14.87
C ALA A 13 -11.67 16.29 13.87
N LEU A 14 -12.42 16.83 12.90
CA LEU A 14 -13.08 16.03 11.87
C LEU A 14 -12.07 15.36 10.92
N SER A 15 -10.96 16.03 10.57
CA SER A 15 -9.94 15.42 9.71
C SER A 15 -9.18 14.28 10.40
N ALA A 16 -9.03 14.31 11.74
CA ALA A 16 -8.42 13.23 12.51
C ALA A 16 -9.24 11.92 12.51
N CYS A 17 -10.57 12.01 12.38
CA CYS A 17 -11.44 10.83 12.28
C CYS A 17 -11.42 10.17 10.88
N SER A 18 -10.82 10.81 9.89
CA SER A 18 -10.67 10.23 8.55
C SER A 18 -9.46 9.30 8.43
N SER A 19 -8.87 8.88 9.55
CA SER A 19 -7.75 7.94 9.57
C SER A 19 -8.19 6.60 8.99
N ARG A 20 -7.85 6.41 7.71
CA ARG A 20 -7.86 5.08 7.11
C ARG A 20 -6.89 4.26 7.94
N TYR A 21 -7.34 3.10 8.43
CA TYR A 21 -6.48 2.13 9.10
C TYR A 21 -5.54 1.51 8.06
N SER A 22 -4.65 2.33 7.55
CA SER A 22 -3.59 1.97 6.65
C SER A 22 -2.62 1.16 7.51
N SER A 23 -2.41 -0.11 7.18
CA SER A 23 -1.51 -1.01 7.90
C SER A 23 -0.21 -0.33 8.39
N ASN A 24 0.40 -0.84 9.46
CA ASN A 24 1.59 -0.27 10.13
C ASN A 24 2.84 -0.03 9.24
N GLY A 25 2.78 -0.28 7.93
CA GLY A 25 3.85 0.01 6.97
C GLY A 25 3.38 0.48 5.58
N GLU A 26 2.13 0.93 5.39
CA GLU A 26 1.57 1.27 4.07
C GLU A 26 2.47 2.23 3.28
N ASN A 27 2.91 3.34 3.88
CA ASN A 27 3.69 4.36 3.20
C ASN A 27 5.04 3.82 2.70
N ILE A 28 5.65 2.89 3.44
CA ILE A 28 6.90 2.24 3.05
C ILE A 28 6.64 1.27 1.89
N TYR A 29 5.57 0.49 1.98
CA TYR A 29 5.19 -0.45 0.93
C TYR A 29 4.84 0.26 -0.39
N LEU A 30 4.03 1.32 -0.35
CA LEU A 30 3.60 2.08 -1.53
C LEU A 30 4.75 2.78 -2.27
N LYS A 31 5.86 3.07 -1.59
CA LYS A 31 7.06 3.66 -2.18
C LYS A 31 8.07 2.61 -2.69
N SER A 32 7.92 1.36 -2.26
CA SER A 32 8.79 0.27 -2.67
C SER A 32 8.65 0.00 -4.17
N ARG A 33 9.73 -0.51 -4.77
CA ARG A 33 9.80 -0.94 -6.17
C ARG A 33 10.41 -2.32 -6.21
N ASN A 34 10.11 -3.08 -7.26
CA ASN A 34 10.80 -4.35 -7.50
C ASN A 34 12.32 -4.12 -7.56
N GLY A 35 13.07 -5.05 -6.95
CA GLY A 35 14.53 -4.99 -6.95
C GLY A 35 15.12 -5.20 -8.36
N VAL A 36 16.44 -5.04 -8.45
CA VAL A 36 17.17 -5.33 -9.69
C VAL A 36 17.05 -6.81 -10.06
N LYS A 37 17.11 -7.08 -11.37
CA LYS A 37 17.16 -8.46 -11.85
C LYS A 37 18.45 -9.12 -11.35
N LEU A 38 18.34 -10.38 -10.92
CA LEU A 38 19.51 -11.15 -10.49
C LEU A 38 20.46 -11.37 -11.67
N GLU A 39 21.71 -10.97 -11.50
CA GLU A 39 22.79 -11.29 -12.43
C GLU A 39 23.57 -12.50 -11.90
N VAL A 40 23.62 -13.56 -12.70
CA VAL A 40 24.35 -14.78 -12.36
C VAL A 40 25.68 -14.79 -13.12
N PRO A 41 26.83 -14.67 -12.44
CA PRO A 41 28.12 -14.61 -13.11
C PRO A 41 28.56 -16.01 -13.61
N PRO A 42 29.31 -16.10 -14.72
CA PRO A 42 29.93 -17.36 -15.14
C PRO A 42 30.88 -17.94 -14.05
N PRO A 43 30.99 -19.27 -13.90
CA PRO A 43 30.34 -20.33 -14.68
C PRO A 43 28.95 -20.74 -14.14
N LEU A 44 28.38 -19.98 -13.19
CA LEU A 44 27.08 -20.29 -12.61
C LEU A 44 25.96 -20.04 -13.64
N THR A 45 24.86 -20.77 -13.50
CA THR A 45 23.69 -20.62 -14.37
C THR A 45 22.43 -20.41 -13.55
N SER A 46 21.46 -19.70 -14.11
CA SER A 46 20.16 -19.47 -13.47
C SER A 46 19.22 -20.68 -13.53
N SER A 47 19.64 -21.81 -14.09
CA SER A 47 18.78 -22.98 -14.36
C SER A 47 18.17 -23.62 -13.11
N ASN A 48 18.83 -23.50 -11.96
CA ASN A 48 18.35 -24.01 -10.67
C ASN A 48 17.69 -22.96 -9.78
N ILE A 49 17.56 -21.71 -10.25
CA ILE A 49 16.98 -20.63 -9.46
C ILE A 49 15.46 -20.70 -9.58
N SER A 50 14.79 -20.75 -8.44
CA SER A 50 13.33 -20.73 -8.40
C SER A 50 12.79 -19.39 -8.92
N THR A 51 11.76 -19.44 -9.75
CA THR A 51 11.02 -18.26 -10.24
C THR A 51 10.15 -17.62 -9.15
N PHE A 52 10.18 -18.12 -7.91
CA PHE A 52 9.37 -17.62 -6.80
C PHE A 52 9.57 -16.12 -6.53
N TYR A 53 10.77 -15.60 -6.80
CA TYR A 53 11.09 -14.18 -6.61
C TYR A 53 10.96 -13.35 -7.91
N ASP A 54 10.48 -13.95 -9.00
CA ASP A 54 10.21 -13.22 -10.24
C ASP A 54 8.92 -12.44 -10.07
N LEU A 55 9.05 -11.21 -9.56
CA LEU A 55 7.92 -10.32 -9.37
C LEU A 55 7.44 -9.78 -10.73
N PRO A 56 6.13 -9.80 -11.00
CA PRO A 56 5.59 -9.20 -12.21
C PRO A 56 5.79 -7.68 -12.21
N PRO A 57 5.76 -7.02 -13.38
CA PRO A 57 5.85 -5.57 -13.48
C PRO A 57 4.74 -4.87 -12.67
N GLN A 58 5.12 -3.94 -11.79
CA GLN A 58 4.18 -3.13 -11.03
C GLN A 58 3.69 -1.94 -11.87
N THR A 59 2.72 -2.17 -12.77
CA THR A 59 2.12 -1.14 -13.65
C THR A 59 0.87 -0.49 -13.06
N GLN A 60 0.38 -1.00 -11.94
CA GLN A 60 -0.89 -0.60 -11.34
C GLN A 60 -0.70 0.04 -9.96
N SER A 61 -1.72 0.78 -9.52
CA SER A 61 -1.75 1.34 -8.16
C SER A 61 -1.77 0.20 -7.14
N ALA A 62 -0.88 0.26 -6.16
CA ALA A 62 -0.83 -0.68 -5.04
C ALA A 62 -1.85 -0.34 -3.93
N GLN A 63 -2.63 0.74 -4.09
CA GLN A 63 -3.67 1.10 -3.14
C GLN A 63 -4.87 0.16 -3.29
N VAL A 64 -5.13 -0.64 -2.26
CA VAL A 64 -6.25 -1.59 -2.22
C VAL A 64 -7.18 -1.28 -1.06
N SER A 65 -8.47 -1.57 -1.24
CA SER A 65 -9.41 -1.55 -0.12
C SER A 65 -9.14 -2.74 0.78
N ILE A 66 -8.89 -2.48 2.06
CA ILE A 66 -8.79 -3.51 3.10
C ILE A 66 -10.12 -3.72 3.86
N ALA A 67 -11.17 -2.99 3.46
CA ALA A 67 -12.48 -3.21 4.05
C ALA A 67 -12.94 -4.65 3.75
N PRO A 68 -13.64 -5.31 4.69
CA PRO A 68 -14.24 -6.60 4.42
C PRO A 68 -15.09 -6.56 3.14
N PRO A 69 -15.07 -7.61 2.32
CA PRO A 69 -15.95 -7.69 1.16
C PRO A 69 -17.41 -7.66 1.62
N VAL A 70 -18.24 -6.90 0.90
CA VAL A 70 -19.68 -6.89 1.15
C VAL A 70 -20.27 -8.08 0.41
N GLU A 71 -20.86 -9.04 1.13
CA GLU A 71 -21.65 -10.08 0.50
C GLU A 71 -22.91 -9.44 -0.09
N VAL A 72 -23.15 -9.64 -1.39
CA VAL A 72 -24.41 -9.27 -2.02
C VAL A 72 -25.46 -10.24 -1.49
N ILE A 73 -26.20 -9.82 -0.46
CA ILE A 73 -27.34 -10.58 0.03
C ILE A 73 -28.45 -10.45 -1.04
N THR A 74 -28.49 -11.40 -1.98
CA THR A 74 -29.62 -11.55 -2.90
C THR A 74 -30.79 -12.19 -2.13
N THR A 75 -31.64 -11.36 -1.54
CA THR A 75 -32.99 -11.73 -1.07
C THR A 75 -34.03 -11.27 -2.07
#